data_AF-A0AAD8NEK5-F1
#
_entry.id   AF-A0AAD8NEK5-F1
#
_cell.length_a   1.000
_cell.length_b   1.000
_cell.length_c   1.000
_cell.angle_alpha   90.00
_cell.angle_beta   90.00
_cell.angle_gamma   90.00
#
_symmetry.space_group_name_H-M   'P 1'
#
loop_
_entity.id
_entity.type
_entity.pdbx_description
1 polymer ?
#
loop_
_entity_poly.entity_id
_entity_poly.type
_entity_poly.pdbx_seq_one_letter_code
_entity_poly.pdbx_strand_id
1 'polypeptide(L)'
;MKNKKREENDQLEMLEGAKLIGAGAATIASAGAAIGIGNVLSSSIHSVARNPSLAKQSFGYAILGFALTEAIASFAPMMAFLISSVFRSKKEG
;
A
#
# COMPACT_ATOMS: atom_id res chain seq x y z
N MET A 1 -1.75 -6.37 43.48
CA MET A 1 -1.98 -5.25 42.53
C MET A 1 -0.79 -4.96 41.61
N LYS A 2 0.48 -4.98 42.07
CA LYS A 2 1.64 -4.72 41.19
C LYS A 2 1.82 -5.75 40.05
N ASN A 3 1.51 -7.04 40.29
CA ASN A 3 1.64 -8.08 39.26
C ASN A 3 0.60 -7.95 38.14
N LYS A 4 -0.64 -7.58 38.48
CA LYS A 4 -1.73 -7.33 37.53
C LYS A 4 -1.40 -6.21 36.54
N LYS A 5 -0.79 -5.11 37.02
CA LYS A 5 -0.38 -3.97 36.19
C LYS A 5 0.81 -4.31 35.26
N ARG A 6 1.64 -5.28 35.64
CA ARG A 6 2.76 -5.76 34.82
C ARG A 6 2.26 -6.62 33.67
N GLU A 7 1.35 -7.55 33.95
CA GLU A 7 0.69 -8.36 32.92
C GLU A 7 -0.08 -7.52 31.89
N GLU A 8 -0.73 -6.44 32.33
CA GLU A 8 -1.44 -5.52 31.42
C GLU A 8 -0.47 -4.79 30.47
N ASN A 9 0.68 -4.33 30.98
CA ASN A 9 1.70 -3.69 30.14
C ASN A 9 2.29 -4.65 29.10
N ASP A 10 2.56 -5.90 29.48
CA ASP A 10 3.08 -6.92 28.56
C ASP A 10 2.08 -7.19 27.41
N GLN A 11 0.77 -7.22 27.71
CA GLN A 11 -0.29 -7.37 26.71
C GLN A 11 -0.39 -6.15 25.77
N LEU A 12 -0.21 -4.93 26.30
CA LEU A 12 -0.20 -3.71 25.50
C LEU A 12 1.00 -3.67 24.54
N GLU A 13 2.18 -4.09 24.99
CA GLU A 13 3.40 -4.17 24.16
C GLU A 13 3.26 -5.23 23.06
N MET A 14 2.69 -6.40 23.36
CA MET A 14 2.42 -7.44 22.35
C MET A 14 1.43 -6.95 21.29
N LEU A 15 0.38 -6.23 21.68
CA LEU A 15 -0.60 -5.66 20.76
C LEU A 15 0.02 -4.58 19.85
N GLU A 16 0.88 -3.74 20.40
CA GLU A 16 1.64 -2.74 19.63
C GLU A 16 2.59 -3.41 18.62
N GLY A 17 3.29 -4.46 19.03
CA GLY A 17 4.15 -5.25 18.14
C GLY A 17 3.37 -5.88 16.98
N ALA A 18 2.24 -6.53 17.29
CA ALA A 18 1.38 -7.12 16.27
C ALA A 18 0.84 -6.07 15.27
N LYS A 19 0.51 -4.87 15.75
CA LYS A 19 0.07 -3.76 14.89
C LYS A 19 1.15 -3.30 13.93
N LEU A 20 2.39 -3.14 14.40
CA LEU A 20 3.52 -2.73 13.57
C LEU A 20 3.83 -3.78 12.49
N ILE A 21 3.75 -5.07 12.84
CA ILE A 21 3.91 -6.16 11.87
C ILE A 21 2.78 -6.13 10.83
N GLY A 22 1.53 -5.94 11.24
CA GLY A 22 0.39 -5.82 10.32
C GLY A 22 0.51 -4.61 9.38
N ALA A 23 0.95 -3.46 9.90
CA ALA A 23 1.20 -2.26 9.10
C ALA A 23 2.35 -2.47 8.09
N GLY A 24 3.42 -3.15 8.49
CA GLY A 24 4.53 -3.50 7.61
C GLY A 24 4.15 -4.53 6.53
N ALA A 25 3.29 -5.49 6.85
CA ALA A 25 2.78 -6.43 5.85
C ALA A 25 1.90 -5.72 4.80
N ALA A 26 1.10 -4.73 5.21
CA ALA A 26 0.25 -3.96 4.30
C ALA A 26 1.06 -3.12 3.29
N THR A 27 2.25 -2.62 3.64
CA THR A 27 3.09 -1.86 2.71
C THR A 27 3.75 -2.73 1.64
N ILE A 28 3.94 -4.03 1.88
CA ILE A 28 4.44 -4.97 0.86
C ILE A 28 3.48 -5.04 -0.34
N ALA A 29 2.17 -4.85 -0.11
CA ALA A 29 1.18 -4.81 -1.19
C ALA A 29 1.46 -3.72 -2.24
N SER A 30 2.13 -2.62 -1.86
CA SER A 30 2.52 -1.55 -2.78
C SER A 30 3.53 -2.01 -3.85
N ALA A 31 4.27 -3.10 -3.60
CA ALA A 31 5.17 -3.67 -4.61
C ALA A 31 4.40 -4.19 -5.84
N GLY A 32 3.17 -4.69 -5.66
CA GLY A 32 2.31 -5.12 -6.77
C GLY A 32 1.92 -3.95 -7.68
N ALA A 33 1.68 -2.76 -7.11
CA ALA A 33 1.41 -1.55 -7.88
C ALA A 33 2.62 -1.13 -8.74
N ALA A 34 3.84 -1.21 -8.19
CA ALA A 34 5.07 -0.91 -8.93
C ALA A 34 5.23 -1.81 -10.17
N ILE A 35 4.93 -3.11 -10.03
CA ILE A 35 4.94 -4.06 -11.15
C ILE A 35 3.85 -3.71 -12.18
N GLY A 36 2.63 -3.38 -11.71
CA GLY A 36 1.53 -2.97 -12.58
C GLY A 36 1.86 -1.76 -13.45
N ILE A 37 2.40 -0.70 -12.84
CA ILE A 37 2.82 0.52 -13.54
C ILE A 37 3.93 0.20 -14.56
N GLY A 38 4.91 -0.61 -14.15
CA GLY A 38 5.99 -1.05 -15.04
C GLY A 38 5.48 -1.76 -16.30
N ASN A 39 4.48 -2.62 -16.15
CA ASN A 39 3.85 -3.31 -17.28
C ASN A 39 3.07 -2.36 -18.20
N VAL A 40 2.32 -1.41 -17.63
CA VAL A 40 1.58 -0.41 -18.43
C VAL A 40 2.56 0.44 -19.25
N LEU A 41 3.64 0.95 -18.63
CA LEU A 41 4.64 1.74 -19.35
C LEU A 41 5.40 0.92 -20.40
N SER A 42 5.78 -0.32 -20.09
CA SER A 42 6.44 -1.21 -21.04
C SER A 42 5.59 -1.46 -22.28
N SER A 43 4.31 -1.79 -22.09
CA SER A 43 3.36 -2.01 -23.19
C SER A 43 3.13 -0.75 -24.03
N SER A 44 3.11 0.43 -23.40
CA SER A 44 2.96 1.71 -24.09
C SER A 44 4.14 2.01 -25.01
N ILE A 45 5.37 1.88 -24.49
CA ILE A 45 6.60 2.08 -25.27
C ILE A 45 6.64 1.12 -26.46
N HIS A 46 6.32 -0.16 -26.22
CA HIS A 46 6.28 -1.17 -27.28
C HIS A 46 5.24 -0.86 -28.35
N SER A 47 4.06 -0.37 -27.95
CA SER A 47 3.00 0.04 -28.88
C SER A 47 3.42 1.25 -29.73
N VAL A 48 4.04 2.26 -29.11
CA VAL A 48 4.52 3.46 -29.82
C VAL A 48 5.67 3.10 -30.78
N ALA A 49 6.58 2.21 -30.37
CA ALA A 49 7.69 1.75 -31.21
C ALA A 49 7.21 0.99 -32.46
N ARG A 50 6.13 0.20 -32.34
CA ARG A 50 5.54 -0.54 -33.45
C ARG A 50 4.75 0.35 -34.41
N ASN A 51 4.05 1.35 -33.89
CA ASN A 51 3.24 2.24 -34.72
C ASN A 51 3.24 3.69 -34.18
N PRO A 52 4.21 4.52 -34.59
CA PRO A 52 4.37 5.88 -34.08
C PRO A 52 3.22 6.82 -34.48
N SER A 53 2.47 6.49 -35.55
CA SER A 53 1.32 7.29 -35.99
C SER A 53 0.19 7.37 -34.96
N LEU A 54 0.03 6.31 -34.14
CA LEU A 54 -0.98 6.23 -33.09
C LEU A 54 -0.47 6.68 -31.72
N ALA A 55 0.75 7.22 -31.64
CA ALA A 55 1.40 7.53 -30.37
C ALA A 55 0.56 8.40 -29.44
N LYS A 56 -0.16 9.39 -29.97
CA LYS A 56 -1.05 10.26 -29.16
C LYS A 56 -2.22 9.50 -28.54
N GLN A 57 -2.81 8.56 -29.27
CA GLN A 57 -3.92 7.75 -28.79
C GLN A 57 -3.43 6.68 -27.79
N SER A 58 -2.31 6.02 -28.09
CA SER A 58 -1.65 5.06 -27.20
C SER A 58 -1.22 5.71 -25.88
N PHE A 59 -0.69 6.94 -25.94
CA PHE A 59 -0.35 7.71 -24.73
C PHE A 59 -1.59 8.04 -23.89
N GLY A 60 -2.71 8.40 -24.53
CA GLY A 60 -3.99 8.60 -23.82
C GLY A 60 -4.44 7.35 -23.06
N TYR A 61 -4.37 6.17 -23.69
CA TYR A 61 -4.69 4.91 -23.01
C TYR A 61 -3.68 4.55 -21.91
N ALA A 62 -2.40 4.85 -22.10
CA ALA A 62 -1.38 4.62 -21.07
C ALA A 62 -1.62 5.48 -19.83
N ILE A 63 -2.02 6.75 -19.99
CA ILE A 63 -2.37 7.63 -18.87
C ILE A 63 -3.64 7.17 -18.16
N LEU A 64 -4.65 6.69 -18.90
CA LEU A 64 -5.84 6.08 -18.30
C LEU A 64 -5.49 4.81 -17.49
N GLY A 65 -4.65 3.94 -18.05
CA GLY A 65 -4.17 2.73 -17.36
C GLY A 65 -3.31 3.05 -16.14
N PHE A 66 -2.47 4.08 -16.23
CA PHE A 66 -1.69 4.60 -15.10
C PHE A 66 -2.60 5.15 -14.00
N ALA A 67 -3.58 5.99 -14.34
CA ALA A 67 -4.52 6.55 -13.37
C ALA A 67 -5.34 5.46 -12.66
N LEU A 68 -5.77 4.41 -13.39
CA LEU A 68 -6.45 3.27 -12.79
C LEU A 68 -5.54 2.46 -11.86
N THR A 69 -4.28 2.24 -12.26
CA THR A 69 -3.30 1.51 -11.45
C THR A 69 -2.99 2.28 -10.16
N GLU A 70 -2.83 3.60 -10.24
CA GLU A 70 -2.64 4.49 -9.08
C GLU A 70 -3.86 4.50 -8.14
N ALA A 71 -5.07 4.54 -8.70
CA ALA A 71 -6.31 4.47 -7.92
C ALA A 71 -6.38 3.17 -7.10
N ILE A 72 -5.96 2.05 -7.67
CA ILE A 72 -5.89 0.75 -6.97
C ILE A 72 -4.71 0.72 -6.00
N ALA A 73 -3.55 1.27 -6.37
CA ALA A 73 -2.35 1.33 -5.55
C ALA A 73 -2.58 2.09 -4.23
N SER A 74 -3.37 3.15 -4.27
CA SER A 74 -3.71 3.99 -3.11
C SER A 74 -4.42 3.23 -1.97
N PHE A 75 -5.06 2.09 -2.27
CA PHE A 75 -5.71 1.27 -1.24
C PHE A 75 -4.70 0.61 -0.28
N ALA A 76 -3.49 0.28 -0.71
CA ALA A 76 -2.48 -0.34 0.15
C ALA A 76 -2.03 0.57 1.32
N PRO A 77 -1.58 1.82 1.09
CA PRO A 77 -1.26 2.73 2.18
C PRO A 77 -2.49 3.15 2.98
N MET A 78 -3.69 3.19 2.37
CA MET A 78 -4.93 3.41 3.11
C MET A 78 -5.16 2.33 4.18
N MET A 79 -4.99 1.06 3.84
CA MET A 79 -5.13 -0.04 4.79
C MET A 79 -4.01 -0.04 5.85
N ALA A 80 -2.77 0.27 5.45
CA ALA A 80 -1.67 0.43 6.38
C ALA A 80 -1.95 1.53 7.43
N PHE A 81 -2.50 2.66 6.98
CA PHE A 81 -2.89 3.76 7.87
C PHE A 81 -4.05 3.37 8.78
N LEU A 82 -5.07 2.67 8.26
CA LEU A 82 -6.20 2.20 9.08
C LEU A 82 -5.73 1.26 10.20
N ILE A 83 -4.87 0.29 9.89
CA ILE A 83 -4.34 -0.65 10.89
C ILE A 83 -3.54 0.10 11.96
N SER A 84 -2.70 1.05 11.56
CA SER A 84 -1.87 1.81 12.52
C SER A 84 -2.68 2.77 13.39
N SER A 85 -3.65 3.48 12.79
CA SER A 85 -4.40 4.56 13.43
C SER A 85 -5.61 4.08 14.23
N VAL A 86 -6.31 3.03 13.78
CA VAL A 86 -7.53 2.56 14.45
C VAL A 86 -7.20 1.75 15.71
N PHE A 87 -6.13 0.95 15.68
CA PHE A 87 -5.69 0.15 16.83
C PHE A 87 -4.80 0.99 17.77
N ARG A 88 -5.37 2.07 18.32
CA ARG A 88 -4.70 2.93 19.30
C ARG A 88 -4.79 2.30 20.69
N SER A 89 -3.68 1.73 21.14
CA SER A 89 -3.55 1.18 22.50
C SER A 89 -3.59 2.34 23.51
N LYS A 90 -4.62 2.36 24.36
CA LYS A 90 -4.81 3.43 25.35
C LYS A 90 -4.05 3.01 26.60
N LYS A 91 -2.82 3.53 26.75
CA LYS A 91 -2.01 3.30 27.95
C LYS A 91 -2.65 4.06 29.12
N GLU A 92 -3.39 3.37 29.99
CA GLU A 92 -3.90 3.96 31.22
C GLU A 92 -2.79 3.98 32.29
N GLY A 93 -2.53 5.18 32.84
CA GLY A 93 -1.45 5.47 33.78
C GLY A 93 -1.60 4.80 35.14
#